data_AF-A0AAV4U305-F1
#
_entry.id   AF-A0AAV4U305-F1
#
_cell.length_a   1.000
_cell.length_b   1.000
_cell.length_c   1.000
_cell.angle_alpha   90.00
_cell.angle_beta   90.00
_cell.angle_gamma   90.00
#
_symmetry.space_group_name_H-M   'P 1'
#
loop_
_entity.id
_entity.type
_entity.pdbx_description
1 polymer ?
#
loop_
_entity_poly.entity_id
_entity_poly.type
_entity_poly.pdbx_seq_one_letter_code
_entity_poly.pdbx_strand_id
1 'polypeptide(L)'
;MRNTYEIRFLPSLLEYHQTVLQETVDRWKVLMLQFSTYTDFSNDTFRSLNIKMKKSIESVAGEDEYKDFTDKHRSHPPQPVDFKFDVTLLHDYSGPLKPNQLALDDMTYDALKDKLLNLKGKLAECQTLIKEKELEIGQCENEMKSLRKTTETENMLSGKRRAIGILQKELNEIICQEQRHQQLYNLISGWVNDVESKELPPGLEFPDVVSVETKDEDTSSLNAIGRRSARIIMSKLRQPFHAFQKKQM
;
A
#
# COMPACT_ATOMS: atom_id res chain seq x y z
N MET A 1 75.29 19.02 78.24
CA MET A 1 74.15 18.32 77.62
C MET A 1 73.21 19.24 76.83
N ARG A 2 72.85 20.43 77.32
CA ARG A 2 71.93 21.38 76.62
C ARG A 2 72.42 21.81 75.21
N ASN A 3 73.70 22.17 75.07
CA ASN A 3 74.30 22.53 73.78
C ASN A 3 74.30 21.40 72.74
N THR A 4 74.37 20.13 73.15
CA THR A 4 74.40 19.00 72.20
C THR A 4 73.03 18.74 71.60
N TYR A 5 71.97 18.93 72.39
CA TYR A 5 70.58 18.78 71.94
C TYR A 5 70.21 19.86 70.92
N GLU A 6 70.52 21.12 71.25
CA GLU A 6 70.17 22.29 70.42
C GLU A 6 71.01 22.36 69.12
N ILE A 7 72.29 22.00 69.17
CA ILE A 7 73.21 22.16 68.03
C ILE A 7 73.22 20.92 67.11
N ARG A 8 72.93 19.72 67.64
CA ARG A 8 73.13 18.47 66.88
C ARG A 8 71.87 17.63 66.72
N PHE A 9 71.09 17.42 67.78
CA PHE A 9 69.92 16.53 67.71
C PHE A 9 68.71 17.19 67.04
N LEU A 10 68.37 18.42 67.43
CA LEU A 10 67.22 19.13 66.87
C LEU A 10 67.37 19.42 65.37
N PRO A 11 68.52 19.93 64.87
CA PRO A 11 68.71 20.14 63.43
C PRO A 11 68.67 18.83 62.64
N SER A 12 69.26 17.75 63.16
CA SER A 12 69.23 16.43 62.49
C SER A 12 67.81 15.85 62.41
N LEU A 13 67.00 16.04 63.45
CA LEU A 13 65.59 15.64 63.45
C LEU A 13 64.78 16.45 62.44
N LEU A 14 65.01 17.77 62.39
CA LEU A 14 64.33 18.66 61.44
C LEU A 14 64.74 18.36 59.99
N GLU A 15 66.02 18.07 59.73
CA GLU A 15 66.51 17.67 58.43
C GLU A 15 65.86 16.36 57.96
N TYR A 16 65.77 15.35 58.84
CA TYR A 16 65.06 14.12 58.56
C TYR A 16 63.57 14.36 58.26
N HIS A 17 62.88 15.16 59.09
CA HIS A 17 61.48 15.51 58.85
C HIS A 17 61.30 16.25 57.51
N GLN A 18 62.21 17.16 57.17
CA GLN A 18 62.20 17.84 55.89
C GLN A 18 62.36 16.86 54.73
N THR A 19 63.26 15.89 54.81
CA THR A 19 63.41 14.84 53.80
C THR A 19 62.11 14.04 53.62
N VAL A 20 61.48 13.62 54.71
CA VAL A 20 60.20 12.86 54.64
C VAL A 20 59.07 13.69 54.03
N LEU A 21 58.99 14.99 54.37
CA LEU A 21 58.00 15.90 53.79
C LEU A 21 58.25 16.12 52.29
N GLN A 22 59.51 16.30 51.88
CA GLN A 22 59.89 16.42 50.47
C GLN A 22 59.51 15.16 49.67
N GLU A 23 59.83 13.97 50.18
CA GLU A 23 59.42 12.71 49.54
C GLU A 23 57.90 12.60 49.39
N THR A 24 57.15 13.07 50.38
CA THR A 24 55.68 13.05 50.35
C THR A 24 55.15 13.98 49.26
N VAL A 25 55.71 15.18 49.13
CA VAL A 25 55.37 16.12 48.06
C VAL A 25 55.69 15.53 46.69
N ASP A 26 56.84 14.85 46.54
CA ASP A 26 57.20 14.19 45.29
C ASP A 26 56.23 13.05 44.92
N ARG A 27 55.79 12.25 45.91
CA ARG A 27 54.75 11.23 45.69
C ARG A 27 53.44 11.85 45.23
N TRP A 28 53.00 12.93 45.88
CA TRP A 28 51.78 13.65 45.47
C TRP A 28 51.90 14.20 44.05
N LYS A 29 53.05 14.76 43.68
CA LYS A 29 53.32 15.22 42.32
C LYS A 29 53.16 14.09 41.31
N VAL A 30 53.73 12.91 41.57
CA VAL A 30 53.60 11.74 40.69
C VAL A 30 52.13 11.32 40.55
N LEU A 31 51.40 11.22 41.65
CA LEU A 31 49.98 10.86 41.64
C LEU A 31 49.14 11.86 40.84
N MET A 32 49.39 13.16 41.02
CA MET A 32 48.68 14.21 40.30
C MET A 32 48.99 14.20 38.80
N LEU A 33 50.23 13.92 38.41
CA LEU A 33 50.62 13.75 37.01
C LEU A 33 49.95 12.53 36.37
N GLN A 34 49.89 11.40 37.10
CA GLN A 34 49.18 10.20 36.63
C GLN A 34 47.68 10.47 36.46
N PHE A 35 47.05 11.11 37.44
CA PHE A 35 45.64 11.49 37.36
C PHE A 35 45.39 12.36 36.12
N SER A 36 46.19 13.42 35.94
CA SER A 36 46.11 14.29 34.77
C SER A 36 46.20 13.50 33.46
N THR A 37 47.17 12.59 33.36
CA THR A 37 47.39 11.74 32.17
C THR A 37 46.20 10.84 31.87
N TYR A 38 45.56 10.25 32.88
CA TYR A 38 44.40 9.38 32.69
C TYR A 38 43.10 10.15 32.40
N THR A 39 42.98 11.38 32.90
CA THR A 39 41.82 12.24 32.65
C THR A 39 41.97 13.14 31.42
N ASP A 40 43.08 13.01 30.68
CA ASP A 40 43.31 13.80 29.47
C ASP A 40 42.54 13.24 28.27
N PHE A 41 41.34 13.77 28.07
CA PHE A 41 40.52 13.50 26.88
C PHE A 41 41.02 14.22 25.62
N SER A 42 42.04 15.07 25.71
CA SER A 42 42.64 15.73 24.55
C SER A 42 43.74 14.90 23.89
N ASN A 43 44.14 13.79 24.53
CA ASN A 43 45.12 12.84 24.03
C ASN A 43 44.75 12.35 22.61
N ASP A 44 45.76 12.22 21.75
CA ASP A 44 45.62 11.76 20.36
C ASP A 44 44.91 10.41 20.25
N THR A 45 45.11 9.51 21.21
CA THR A 45 44.42 8.22 21.25
C THR A 45 42.90 8.39 21.36
N PHE A 46 42.42 9.17 22.34
CA PHE A 46 41.00 9.46 22.54
C PHE A 46 40.42 10.22 21.34
N ARG A 47 41.13 11.23 20.84
CA ARG A 47 40.73 11.99 19.64
C ARG A 47 40.58 11.07 18.43
N SER A 48 41.52 10.15 18.20
CA SER A 48 41.46 9.21 17.09
C SER A 48 40.27 8.25 17.19
N LEU A 49 39.94 7.80 18.40
CA LEU A 49 38.77 6.95 18.64
C LEU A 49 37.47 7.71 18.38
N ASN A 50 37.36 8.94 18.89
CA ASN A 50 36.19 9.78 18.68
C ASN A 50 35.98 10.12 17.19
N ILE A 51 37.06 10.37 16.44
CA ILE A 51 37.00 10.56 14.98
C ILE A 51 36.50 9.30 14.27
N LYS A 52 37.01 8.11 14.64
CA LYS A 52 36.54 6.84 14.07
C LYS A 52 35.05 6.61 14.36
N MET A 53 34.62 6.87 15.59
CA MET A 53 33.22 6.76 15.98
C MET A 53 32.33 7.70 15.16
N LYS A 54 32.71 8.99 15.06
CA LYS A 54 32.00 9.97 14.24
C LYS A 54 31.92 9.54 12.79
N LYS A 55 33.04 9.10 12.20
CA LYS A 55 33.08 8.61 10.82
C LYS A 55 32.16 7.39 10.61
N SER A 56 32.13 6.47 11.58
CA SER A 56 31.24 5.30 11.52
C SER A 56 29.76 5.71 11.56
N ILE A 57 29.41 6.72 12.35
CA ILE A 57 28.05 7.26 12.41
C ILE A 57 27.70 7.96 11.09
N GLU A 58 28.61 8.80 10.57
CA GLU A 58 28.43 9.51 9.31
C GLU A 58 28.36 8.57 8.10
N SER A 59 28.93 7.38 8.19
CA SER A 59 28.84 6.36 7.12
C SER A 59 27.50 5.65 7.06
N VAL A 60 26.61 5.81 8.04
CA VAL A 60 25.28 5.19 8.02
C VAL A 60 24.42 5.88 6.96
N ALA A 61 24.08 5.15 5.90
CA ALA A 61 23.24 5.63 4.80
C ALA A 61 21.94 4.81 4.75
N GLY A 62 20.83 5.41 5.22
CA GLY A 62 19.53 4.73 5.27
C GLY A 62 18.98 4.30 3.89
N GLU A 63 19.42 4.92 2.81
CA GLU A 63 19.06 4.55 1.43
C GLU A 63 19.71 3.25 0.96
N ASP A 64 20.85 2.88 1.56
CA ASP A 64 21.63 1.69 1.21
C ASP A 64 21.40 0.52 2.18
N GLU A 65 20.96 0.80 3.42
CA GLU A 65 20.77 -0.15 4.53
C GLU A 65 20.04 -1.44 4.11
N TYR A 66 19.01 -1.30 3.27
CA TYR A 66 18.15 -2.42 2.89
C TYR A 66 18.43 -2.97 1.48
N LYS A 67 19.45 -2.50 0.77
CA LYS A 67 19.75 -2.99 -0.60
C LYS A 67 20.15 -4.47 -0.57
N ASP A 68 21.16 -4.81 0.22
CA ASP A 68 21.63 -6.19 0.36
C ASP A 68 20.53 -7.13 0.88
N PHE A 69 19.74 -6.65 1.84
CA PHE A 69 18.60 -7.41 2.36
C PHE A 69 17.54 -7.66 1.28
N THR A 70 17.15 -6.61 0.56
CA THR A 70 16.14 -6.71 -0.49
C THR A 70 16.61 -7.61 -1.62
N ASP A 71 17.87 -7.51 -2.03
CA ASP A 71 18.43 -8.35 -3.10
C ASP A 71 18.50 -9.82 -2.69
N LYS A 72 18.92 -10.10 -1.45
CA LYS A 72 18.99 -11.47 -0.92
C LYS A 72 17.62 -12.11 -0.73
N HIS A 73 16.61 -11.32 -0.36
CA HIS A 73 15.26 -11.80 -0.05
C HIS A 73 14.22 -11.49 -1.12
N ARG A 74 14.66 -11.09 -2.31
CA ARG A 74 13.77 -10.74 -3.42
C ARG A 74 12.95 -11.96 -3.85
N SER A 75 11.65 -11.94 -3.58
CA SER A 75 10.70 -12.92 -4.12
C SER A 75 10.23 -12.49 -5.50
N HIS A 76 9.95 -13.46 -6.38
CA HIS A 76 9.27 -13.17 -7.64
C HIS A 76 7.83 -12.72 -7.35
N PRO A 77 7.33 -11.67 -8.02
CA PRO A 77 5.91 -11.33 -7.96
C PRO A 77 5.07 -12.57 -8.31
N PRO A 78 3.96 -12.83 -7.59
CA PRO A 78 3.03 -13.89 -7.98
C PRO A 78 2.64 -13.73 -9.44
N GLN A 79 2.54 -14.84 -10.17
CA GLN A 79 2.08 -14.77 -11.56
C GLN A 79 0.68 -14.15 -11.60
N PRO A 80 0.42 -13.24 -12.57
CA PRO A 80 -0.91 -12.66 -12.73
C PRO A 80 -1.96 -13.76 -12.88
N VAL A 81 -3.05 -13.67 -12.11
CA VAL A 81 -4.18 -14.60 -12.23
C VAL A 81 -4.92 -14.26 -13.53
N ASP A 82 -5.00 -15.22 -14.43
CA ASP A 82 -5.75 -15.09 -15.68
C ASP A 82 -7.26 -15.24 -15.39
N PHE A 83 -7.95 -14.11 -15.29
CA PHE A 83 -9.40 -14.07 -15.09
C PHE A 83 -10.11 -14.21 -16.43
N LYS A 84 -10.85 -15.32 -16.59
CA LYS A 84 -11.70 -15.58 -17.76
C LYS A 84 -13.14 -15.75 -17.33
N PHE A 85 -14.07 -15.34 -18.19
CA PHE A 85 -15.48 -15.67 -17.98
C PHE A 85 -15.69 -17.16 -18.15
N ASP A 86 -16.49 -17.75 -17.27
CA ASP A 86 -16.76 -19.17 -17.26
C ASP A 86 -17.71 -19.55 -18.41
N VAL A 87 -17.20 -20.34 -19.34
CA VAL A 87 -17.95 -20.81 -20.52
C VAL A 87 -19.02 -21.83 -20.13
N THR A 88 -18.89 -22.48 -18.98
CA THR A 88 -19.90 -23.44 -18.47
C THR A 88 -21.26 -22.80 -18.23
N LEU A 89 -21.29 -21.48 -17.97
CA LEU A 89 -22.52 -20.71 -17.81
C LEU A 89 -23.40 -20.66 -19.08
N LEU A 90 -22.86 -21.01 -20.25
CA LEU A 90 -23.57 -20.97 -21.54
C LEU A 90 -23.87 -22.37 -22.11
N HIS A 91 -23.51 -23.47 -21.44
CA HIS A 91 -23.59 -24.82 -22.04
C HIS A 91 -25.03 -25.27 -22.40
N ASP A 92 -26.02 -24.89 -21.58
CA ASP A 92 -27.43 -25.23 -21.81
C ASP A 92 -28.21 -24.10 -22.50
N TYR A 93 -27.52 -23.02 -22.91
CA TYR A 93 -28.14 -21.85 -23.52
C TYR A 93 -27.92 -21.85 -25.04
N SER A 94 -29.01 -21.84 -25.80
CA SER A 94 -29.00 -21.85 -27.28
C SER A 94 -29.64 -20.56 -27.83
N GLY A 95 -29.13 -19.40 -27.41
CA GLY A 95 -29.55 -18.09 -27.91
C GLY A 95 -28.39 -17.21 -28.38
N PRO A 96 -28.59 -15.89 -28.59
CA PRO A 96 -27.60 -14.99 -29.20
C PRO A 96 -26.39 -14.66 -28.31
N LEU A 97 -26.46 -14.94 -27.01
CA LEU A 97 -25.37 -14.68 -26.06
C LEU A 97 -24.16 -15.57 -26.32
N LYS A 98 -23.01 -14.94 -26.60
CA LYS A 98 -21.73 -15.61 -26.87
C LYS A 98 -20.76 -15.43 -25.69
N PRO A 99 -19.83 -16.38 -25.47
CA PRO A 99 -18.81 -16.25 -24.44
C PRO A 99 -17.96 -14.99 -24.66
N ASN A 100 -17.64 -14.26 -23.58
CA ASN A 100 -16.86 -13.01 -23.62
C ASN A 100 -17.48 -11.90 -24.48
N GLN A 101 -18.78 -11.96 -24.76
CA GLN A 101 -19.49 -10.95 -25.54
C GLN A 101 -20.62 -10.32 -24.73
N LEU A 102 -20.86 -9.03 -24.95
CA LEU A 102 -21.95 -8.31 -24.32
C LEU A 102 -23.24 -8.57 -25.10
N ALA A 103 -24.32 -8.99 -24.42
CA ALA A 103 -25.64 -9.05 -25.05
C ALA A 103 -26.17 -7.63 -25.24
N LEU A 104 -26.24 -7.22 -26.50
CA LEU A 104 -26.78 -5.93 -26.91
C LEU A 104 -28.04 -6.17 -27.74
N ASP A 105 -29.18 -5.96 -27.11
CA ASP A 105 -30.52 -6.12 -27.68
C ASP A 105 -31.38 -4.88 -27.35
N ASP A 106 -32.62 -4.86 -27.83
CA ASP A 106 -33.58 -3.78 -27.60
C ASP A 106 -33.97 -3.59 -26.11
N MET A 107 -33.67 -4.56 -25.24
CA MET A 107 -33.94 -4.51 -23.81
C MET A 107 -32.71 -4.10 -22.98
N THR A 108 -31.49 -4.29 -23.49
CA THR A 108 -30.24 -3.97 -22.78
C THR A 108 -29.56 -2.69 -23.26
N TYR A 109 -29.93 -2.18 -24.44
CA TYR A 109 -29.30 -1.02 -25.06
C TYR A 109 -29.33 0.24 -24.17
N ASP A 110 -30.51 0.62 -23.66
CA ASP A 110 -30.64 1.81 -22.81
C ASP A 110 -29.88 1.67 -21.50
N ALA A 111 -29.90 0.49 -20.89
CA ALA A 111 -29.14 0.21 -19.66
C ALA A 111 -27.62 0.34 -19.88
N LEU A 112 -27.13 -0.01 -21.08
CA LEU A 112 -25.72 0.14 -21.44
C LEU A 112 -25.34 1.59 -21.75
N LYS A 113 -26.24 2.38 -22.36
CA LYS A 113 -26.07 3.83 -22.52
C LYS A 113 -26.03 4.56 -21.17
N ASP A 114 -26.93 4.22 -20.25
CA ASP A 114 -26.92 4.76 -18.89
C ASP A 114 -25.64 4.40 -18.14
N LYS A 115 -25.16 3.16 -18.31
CA LYS A 115 -23.89 2.71 -17.72
C LYS A 115 -22.69 3.47 -18.30
N LEU A 116 -22.66 3.75 -19.60
CA LEU A 116 -21.63 4.58 -20.22
C LEU A 116 -21.64 6.02 -19.67
N LEU A 117 -22.82 6.61 -19.50
CA LEU A 117 -22.96 7.95 -18.92
C LEU A 117 -22.44 7.98 -17.47
N ASN A 118 -22.81 6.98 -16.67
CA ASN A 118 -22.32 6.83 -15.29
C ASN A 118 -20.79 6.68 -15.24
N LEU A 119 -20.22 5.83 -16.11
CA LEU A 119 -18.77 5.61 -16.18
C LEU A 119 -18.02 6.87 -16.60
N LYS A 120 -18.56 7.65 -17.54
CA LYS A 120 -17.99 8.94 -17.93
C LYS A 120 -17.99 9.93 -16.76
N GLY A 121 -19.04 9.96 -15.96
CA GLY A 121 -19.10 10.74 -14.72
C GLY A 121 -18.02 10.33 -13.71
N LYS A 122 -17.89 9.02 -13.45
CA LYS A 122 -16.86 8.47 -12.54
C LYS A 122 -15.43 8.73 -13.03
N LEU A 123 -15.19 8.65 -14.33
CA LEU A 123 -13.88 8.97 -14.92
C LEU A 123 -13.54 10.44 -14.72
N ALA A 124 -14.48 11.35 -14.97
CA ALA A 124 -14.28 12.77 -14.72
C ALA A 124 -13.99 13.06 -13.24
N GLU A 125 -14.73 12.42 -12.32
CA GLU A 125 -14.49 12.51 -10.88
C GLU A 125 -13.09 12.00 -10.49
N CYS A 126 -12.69 10.82 -10.97
CA CYS A 126 -11.35 10.27 -10.72
C CYS A 126 -10.26 11.23 -11.22
N GLN A 127 -10.41 11.81 -12.42
CA GLN A 127 -9.46 12.77 -12.98
C GLN A 127 -9.36 14.06 -12.16
N THR A 128 -10.47 14.53 -11.60
CA THR A 128 -10.44 15.68 -10.69
C THR A 128 -9.70 15.36 -9.40
N LEU A 129 -9.96 14.19 -8.81
CA LEU A 129 -9.30 13.75 -7.58
C LEU A 129 -7.81 13.49 -7.77
N ILE A 130 -7.40 12.92 -8.91
CA ILE A 130 -5.98 12.73 -9.27
C ILE A 130 -5.26 14.09 -9.26
N LYS A 131 -5.80 15.10 -9.95
CA LYS A 131 -5.19 16.44 -10.01
C LYS A 131 -5.13 17.11 -8.64
N GLU A 132 -6.17 16.95 -7.82
CA GLU A 132 -6.20 17.47 -6.46
C GLU A 132 -5.10 16.84 -5.60
N LYS A 133 -4.97 15.51 -5.65
CA LYS A 133 -3.94 14.77 -4.91
C LYS A 133 -2.53 15.07 -5.38
N GLU A 134 -2.31 15.21 -6.68
CA GLU A 134 -1.03 15.65 -7.25
C GLU A 134 -0.63 17.05 -6.76
N LEU A 135 -1.60 17.97 -6.69
CA LEU A 135 -1.38 19.31 -6.16
C LEU A 135 -1.04 19.27 -4.66
N GLU A 136 -1.75 18.47 -3.87
CA GLU A 136 -1.51 18.28 -2.43
C GLU A 136 -0.09 17.72 -2.16
N ILE A 137 0.33 16.71 -2.93
CA ILE A 137 1.69 16.16 -2.89
C ILE A 137 2.71 17.25 -3.24
N GLY A 138 2.50 17.98 -4.34
CA GLY A 138 3.41 19.04 -4.78
C GLY A 138 3.56 20.17 -3.75
N GLN A 139 2.46 20.54 -3.07
CA GLN A 139 2.50 21.51 -1.97
C GLN A 139 3.34 20.99 -0.80
N CYS A 140 3.11 19.75 -0.37
CA CYS A 140 3.87 19.13 0.72
C CYS A 140 5.37 19.02 0.41
N GLU A 141 5.73 18.66 -0.84
CA GLU A 141 7.11 18.61 -1.30
C GLU A 141 7.78 20.00 -1.30
N ASN A 142 7.06 21.03 -1.71
CA ASN A 142 7.58 22.40 -1.71
C ASN A 142 7.81 22.93 -0.29
N GLU A 143 6.90 22.63 0.64
CA GLU A 143 7.09 22.90 2.07
C GLU A 143 8.30 22.14 2.63
N MET A 144 8.53 20.90 2.22
CA MET A 144 9.73 20.15 2.64
C MET A 144 11.02 20.77 2.10
N LYS A 145 11.02 21.28 0.86
CA LYS A 145 12.20 21.93 0.25
C LYS A 145 12.54 23.27 0.91
N SER A 146 11.56 23.98 1.47
CA SER A 146 11.77 25.29 2.11
C SER A 146 12.26 25.19 3.56
N LEU A 147 12.10 24.03 4.21
CA LEU A 147 12.57 23.78 5.57
C LEU A 147 14.10 23.58 5.62
N ARG A 148 14.79 24.35 6.47
CA ARG A 148 16.22 24.16 6.77
C ARG A 148 16.40 22.92 7.63
N LYS A 149 17.47 22.14 7.41
CA LYS A 149 17.79 20.97 8.25
C LYS A 149 18.37 21.40 9.61
N THR A 150 17.55 21.31 10.64
CA THR A 150 17.87 21.42 12.07
C THR A 150 17.27 20.21 12.78
N THR A 151 17.72 19.88 13.99
CA THR A 151 17.20 18.71 14.73
C THR A 151 15.67 18.77 14.95
N GLU A 152 15.11 19.97 15.16
CA GLU A 152 13.67 20.16 15.34
C GLU A 152 12.89 20.00 14.01
N THR A 153 13.45 20.48 12.91
CA THR A 153 12.84 20.34 11.57
C THR A 153 13.02 18.94 10.99
N GLU A 154 14.01 18.16 11.44
CA GLU A 154 14.20 16.76 11.01
C GLU A 154 13.02 15.87 11.39
N ASN A 155 12.48 16.03 12.60
CA ASN A 155 11.24 15.35 13.02
C ASN A 155 10.02 15.81 12.21
N MET A 156 9.97 17.09 11.85
CA MET A 156 8.90 17.61 11.00
C MET A 156 9.01 17.07 9.56
N LEU A 157 10.23 16.97 9.02
CA LEU A 157 10.52 16.43 7.70
C LEU A 157 10.20 14.93 7.61
N SER A 158 10.46 14.16 8.67
CA SER A 158 10.09 12.73 8.70
C SER A 158 8.57 12.56 8.72
N GLY A 159 7.86 13.38 9.51
CA GLY A 159 6.40 13.44 9.51
C GLY A 159 5.80 13.79 8.14
N LYS A 160 6.33 14.83 7.47
CA LYS A 160 5.91 15.22 6.12
C LYS A 160 6.22 14.14 5.08
N ARG A 161 7.38 13.49 5.14
CA ARG A 161 7.74 12.37 4.25
C ARG A 161 6.74 11.23 4.37
N ARG A 162 6.30 10.91 5.60
CA ARG A 162 5.25 9.91 5.83
C ARG A 162 3.91 10.35 5.25
N ALA A 163 3.53 11.62 5.41
CA ALA A 163 2.30 12.16 4.84
C ALA A 163 2.30 12.06 3.31
N ILE A 164 3.41 12.42 2.64
CA ILE A 164 3.58 12.24 1.19
C ILE A 164 3.40 10.77 0.80
N GLY A 165 3.99 9.84 1.55
CA GLY A 165 3.83 8.40 1.28
C GLY A 165 2.36 7.93 1.38
N ILE A 166 1.57 8.50 2.28
CA ILE A 166 0.13 8.22 2.39
C ILE A 166 -0.62 8.79 1.18
N LEU A 167 -0.35 10.05 0.82
CA LEU A 167 -0.97 10.70 -0.34
C LEU A 167 -0.63 9.99 -1.66
N GLN A 168 0.61 9.54 -1.83
CA GLN A 168 1.03 8.74 -2.98
C GLN A 168 0.30 7.40 -3.04
N LYS A 169 0.06 6.75 -1.90
CA LYS A 169 -0.75 5.52 -1.85
C LYS A 169 -2.18 5.79 -2.29
N GLU A 170 -2.83 6.82 -1.74
CA GLU A 170 -4.19 7.24 -2.11
C GLU A 170 -4.29 7.58 -3.60
N LEU A 171 -3.32 8.32 -4.14
CA LEU A 171 -3.21 8.65 -5.56
C LEU A 171 -3.17 7.38 -6.41
N ASN A 172 -2.32 6.42 -6.05
CA ASN A 172 -2.22 5.15 -6.78
C ASN A 172 -3.52 4.33 -6.74
N GLU A 173 -4.26 4.37 -5.62
CA GLU A 173 -5.58 3.73 -5.52
C GLU A 173 -6.59 4.37 -6.48
N ILE A 174 -6.60 5.70 -6.58
CA ILE A 174 -7.48 6.44 -7.50
C ILE A 174 -7.11 6.16 -8.96
N ILE A 175 -5.81 6.17 -9.31
CA ILE A 175 -5.33 5.83 -10.66
C ILE A 175 -5.78 4.41 -11.05
N CYS A 176 -5.68 3.45 -10.12
CA CYS A 176 -6.15 2.09 -10.37
C CYS A 176 -7.66 2.04 -10.63
N GLN A 177 -8.46 2.81 -9.88
CA GLN A 177 -9.90 2.92 -10.10
C GLN A 177 -10.23 3.57 -11.45
N GLU A 178 -9.54 4.64 -11.82
CA GLU A 178 -9.68 5.30 -13.12
C GLU A 178 -9.41 4.31 -14.25
N GLN A 179 -8.28 3.60 -14.20
CA GLN A 179 -7.92 2.59 -15.20
C GLN A 179 -9.00 1.51 -15.33
N ARG A 180 -9.55 1.02 -14.21
CA ARG A 180 -10.65 0.06 -14.21
C ARG A 180 -11.91 0.62 -14.88
N HIS A 181 -12.30 1.85 -14.55
CA HIS A 181 -13.44 2.52 -15.18
C HIS A 181 -13.20 2.75 -16.68
N GLN A 182 -11.98 3.11 -17.06
CA GLN A 182 -11.59 3.35 -18.46
C GLN A 182 -11.65 2.07 -19.29
N GLN A 183 -11.15 0.95 -18.77
CA GLN A 183 -11.25 -0.34 -19.44
C GLN A 183 -12.70 -0.78 -19.64
N LEU A 184 -13.54 -0.60 -18.61
CA LEU A 184 -14.97 -0.93 -18.70
C LEU A 184 -15.72 -0.01 -19.68
N TYR A 185 -15.39 1.29 -19.68
CA TYR A 185 -15.93 2.26 -20.63
C TYR A 185 -15.54 1.88 -22.05
N ASN A 186 -14.26 1.60 -22.30
CA ASN A 186 -13.76 1.21 -23.63
C ASN A 186 -14.45 -0.06 -24.13
N LEU A 187 -14.59 -1.08 -23.27
CA LEU A 187 -15.31 -2.31 -23.59
C LEU A 187 -16.75 -1.97 -24.04
N ILE A 188 -17.56 -1.36 -23.18
CA ILE A 188 -18.98 -1.10 -23.49
C ILE A 188 -19.11 -0.17 -24.71
N SER A 189 -18.26 0.85 -24.81
CA SER A 189 -18.31 1.80 -25.93
C SER A 189 -18.00 1.12 -27.27
N GLY A 190 -17.06 0.17 -27.32
CA GLY A 190 -16.79 -0.62 -28.52
C GLY A 190 -18.03 -1.40 -28.97
N TRP A 191 -18.66 -2.11 -28.04
CA TRP A 191 -19.88 -2.88 -28.31
C TRP A 191 -21.05 -2.01 -28.77
N VAL A 192 -21.28 -0.86 -28.12
CA VAL A 192 -22.39 0.05 -28.45
C VAL A 192 -22.17 0.72 -29.81
N ASN A 193 -20.95 1.17 -30.12
CA ASN A 193 -20.63 1.82 -31.39
C ASN A 193 -20.74 0.84 -32.58
N ASP A 194 -20.35 -0.42 -32.39
CA ASP A 194 -20.45 -1.46 -33.42
C ASP A 194 -21.91 -1.77 -33.80
N VAL A 195 -22.84 -1.63 -32.85
CA VAL A 195 -24.27 -1.92 -33.05
C VAL A 195 -25.08 -0.70 -33.46
N GLU A 196 -24.67 0.54 -33.18
CA GLU A 196 -25.37 1.73 -33.73
C GLU A 196 -25.38 1.74 -35.29
N SER A 197 -24.59 0.87 -35.93
CA SER A 197 -24.55 0.63 -37.38
C SER A 197 -25.47 -0.50 -37.90
N LYS A 198 -26.13 -1.28 -37.02
CA LYS A 198 -27.07 -2.38 -37.37
C LYS A 198 -28.30 -2.31 -36.46
N GLU A 199 -29.50 -2.40 -37.03
CA GLU A 199 -30.73 -2.48 -36.21
C GLU A 199 -30.59 -3.54 -35.09
N LEU A 200 -30.97 -3.16 -33.87
CA LEU A 200 -30.79 -3.96 -32.66
C LEU A 200 -31.52 -5.30 -32.80
N PRO A 201 -30.88 -6.43 -32.45
CA PRO A 201 -31.56 -7.71 -32.43
C PRO A 201 -32.67 -7.69 -31.35
N PRO A 202 -33.84 -8.30 -31.62
CA PRO A 202 -34.89 -8.45 -30.61
C PRO A 202 -34.38 -9.30 -29.44
N GLY A 203 -34.56 -8.84 -28.20
CA GLY A 203 -34.16 -9.55 -26.98
C GLY A 203 -34.99 -10.81 -26.68
N LEU A 204 -36.09 -11.00 -27.40
CA LEU A 204 -36.98 -12.16 -27.30
C LEU A 204 -37.04 -12.90 -28.64
N GLU A 205 -36.52 -14.13 -28.67
CA GLU A 205 -36.77 -15.05 -29.77
C GLU A 205 -38.15 -15.69 -29.61
N PHE A 206 -39.12 -15.25 -30.39
CA PHE A 206 -40.36 -16.00 -30.58
C PHE A 206 -40.13 -17.05 -31.68
N PRO A 207 -40.47 -18.33 -31.45
CA PRO A 207 -40.45 -19.31 -32.52
C PRO A 207 -41.44 -18.92 -33.61
N ASP A 208 -40.95 -18.69 -34.82
CA ASP A 208 -41.76 -18.49 -36.03
C ASP A 208 -42.48 -19.79 -36.42
N VAL A 209 -43.62 -20.06 -35.79
CA VAL A 209 -44.72 -20.87 -36.33
C VAL A 209 -45.95 -20.40 -35.56
N VAL A 210 -46.95 -19.75 -36.16
CA VAL A 210 -47.89 -20.37 -37.09
C VAL A 210 -48.49 -19.28 -38.01
N SER A 211 -48.20 -19.36 -39.30
CA SER A 211 -49.07 -18.84 -40.34
C SER A 211 -50.36 -19.66 -40.35
N VAL A 212 -51.46 -19.09 -39.85
CA VAL A 212 -52.81 -19.59 -40.11
C VAL A 212 -53.61 -18.44 -40.72
N GLU A 213 -53.72 -18.47 -42.04
CA GLU A 213 -54.95 -18.06 -42.69
C GLU A 213 -55.99 -19.15 -42.42
N THR A 214 -57.00 -18.85 -41.61
CA THR A 214 -58.43 -19.12 -41.90
C THR A 214 -59.33 -18.81 -40.69
N LYS A 215 -60.21 -17.82 -40.91
CA LYS A 215 -61.60 -17.67 -40.43
C LYS A 215 -61.91 -17.76 -38.92
N ASP A 216 -62.38 -16.60 -38.42
CA ASP A 216 -63.48 -16.33 -37.46
C ASP A 216 -63.70 -17.21 -36.21
N GLU A 217 -63.98 -16.50 -35.11
CA GLU A 217 -64.58 -16.94 -33.83
C GLU A 217 -63.71 -17.84 -32.92
N ASP A 218 -63.06 -17.25 -31.92
CA ASP A 218 -63.71 -16.97 -30.63
C ASP A 218 -62.68 -16.54 -29.57
N THR A 219 -63.04 -15.50 -28.83
CA THR A 219 -62.28 -14.99 -27.69
C THR A 219 -62.30 -16.01 -26.55
N SER A 220 -61.16 -16.62 -26.21
CA SER A 220 -60.70 -16.89 -24.84
C SER A 220 -59.64 -18.00 -24.77
N SER A 221 -58.43 -17.67 -24.27
CA SER A 221 -57.67 -18.51 -23.30
C SER A 221 -56.21 -18.08 -23.10
N LEU A 222 -55.94 -16.77 -22.97
CA LEU A 222 -54.68 -16.26 -22.41
C LEU A 222 -54.40 -16.72 -20.96
N ASN A 223 -55.34 -17.42 -20.32
CA ASN A 223 -55.26 -17.92 -18.95
C ASN A 223 -54.59 -19.29 -18.78
N ALA A 224 -54.17 -19.97 -19.86
CA ALA A 224 -53.63 -21.34 -19.78
C ALA A 224 -52.11 -21.37 -19.49
N ILE A 225 -51.35 -20.38 -19.99
CA ILE A 225 -49.88 -20.37 -19.92
C ILE A 225 -49.40 -20.03 -18.49
N GLY A 226 -50.02 -19.04 -17.84
CA GLY A 226 -49.67 -18.66 -16.46
C GLY A 226 -49.86 -19.78 -15.43
N ARG A 227 -50.83 -20.68 -15.65
CA ARG A 227 -51.10 -21.79 -14.71
C ARG A 227 -50.04 -22.89 -14.76
N ARG A 228 -49.39 -23.11 -15.92
CA ARG A 228 -48.32 -24.12 -16.05
C ARG A 228 -47.04 -23.63 -15.40
N SER A 229 -46.63 -22.39 -15.66
CA SER A 229 -45.44 -21.79 -15.05
C SER A 229 -45.56 -21.66 -13.54
N ALA A 230 -46.74 -21.27 -13.03
CA ALA A 230 -47.00 -21.21 -11.58
C ALA A 230 -46.93 -22.58 -10.90
N ARG A 231 -47.39 -23.67 -11.56
CA ARG A 231 -47.26 -25.04 -11.02
C ARG A 231 -45.80 -25.50 -10.95
N ILE A 232 -44.99 -25.16 -11.96
CA ILE A 232 -43.57 -25.55 -12.01
C ILE A 232 -42.79 -24.83 -10.90
N ILE A 233 -43.01 -23.53 -10.72
CA ILE A 233 -42.36 -22.74 -9.65
C ILE A 233 -42.78 -23.24 -8.26
N MET A 234 -44.08 -23.50 -8.04
CA MET A 234 -44.57 -24.06 -6.77
C MET A 234 -44.02 -25.45 -6.48
N SER A 235 -43.77 -26.28 -7.51
CA SER A 235 -43.15 -27.60 -7.32
C SER A 235 -41.71 -27.52 -6.86
N LYS A 236 -40.94 -26.50 -7.31
CA LYS A 236 -39.55 -26.27 -6.87
C LYS A 236 -39.45 -25.59 -5.51
N LEU A 237 -40.43 -24.78 -5.13
CA LEU A 237 -40.51 -24.17 -3.78
C LEU A 237 -40.94 -25.16 -2.68
N ARG A 238 -41.63 -26.26 -3.04
CA ARG A 238 -42.07 -27.29 -2.08
C ARG A 238 -40.95 -28.26 -1.63
N GLN A 239 -39.75 -28.20 -2.21
CA GLN A 239 -38.62 -29.05 -1.80
C GLN A 239 -37.33 -28.26 -1.56
N PRO A 240 -37.26 -27.38 -0.53
CA PRO A 240 -36.02 -26.66 -0.26
C PRO A 240 -34.98 -27.47 0.55
N PHE A 241 -35.33 -28.62 1.17
CA PHE A 241 -34.40 -29.31 2.09
C PHE A 241 -34.47 -30.85 2.11
N HIS A 242 -34.33 -31.52 0.96
CA HIS A 242 -33.98 -32.96 0.97
C HIS A 242 -32.98 -33.33 -0.13
N ALA A 243 -31.71 -33.00 0.11
CA ALA A 243 -30.57 -33.68 -0.50
C ALA A 243 -29.33 -33.60 0.41
N PHE A 244 -29.50 -34.01 1.67
CA PHE A 244 -28.38 -34.50 2.49
C PHE A 244 -28.72 -35.93 2.90
N GLN A 245 -28.43 -36.88 2.02
CA GLN A 245 -28.25 -38.27 2.44
C GLN A 245 -26.79 -38.64 2.24
N LYS A 246 -26.13 -38.82 3.38
CA LYS A 246 -24.83 -39.49 3.57
C LYS A 246 -24.72 -40.70 2.64
N LYS A 247 -23.64 -40.79 1.87
CA LYS A 247 -23.08 -42.08 1.48
C LYS A 247 -21.96 -42.43 2.44
N GLN A 248 -22.26 -43.30 3.39
CA GLN A 248 -21.30 -44.27 3.91
C GLN A 248 -21.20 -45.39 2.88
N MET A 249 -20.01 -45.62 2.36
CA MET A 249 -19.32 -46.91 2.32
C MET A 249 -17.88 -46.67 1.90
#